data_AF-A0A0K6FX80-F1
#
_entry.id   AF-A0A0K6FX80-F1
#
_cell.length_a   1.000
_cell.length_b   1.000
_cell.length_c   1.000
_cell.angle_alpha   90.00
_cell.angle_beta   90.00
_cell.angle_gamma   90.00
#
_symmetry.space_group_name_H-M   'P 1'
#
loop_
_entity.id
_entity.type
_entity.pdbx_description
1 polymer ?
#
loop_
_entity_poly.entity_id
_entity_poly.type
_entity_poly.pdbx_seq_one_letter_code
_entity_poly.pdbx_strand_id
1 'polypeptide(L)'
;MDPSCSPPSSPGASSDGQAQLPGLHIDLHLADYFSYQVLNKTSVQKLQVNEAELQRLVAIADVTDPGQTRAMNPNLKPFFSRGGKLLQYHGFSDPLIPSGSSIWYYEQVRSYFKNADLSDRYRLFMIPGLAHCSGGPGASSFGRPGQSSVSQGGAGQSLNFTPQYDMILAAINWVEKGVAPKTIIGVKYKNDDIRQGAAFTRLFCPYPQAHRGNLSTRKHQLSQ
;
A
#
# COMPACT_ATOMS: atom_id res chain seq x y z
N MET A 1 -19.15 5.66 -12.88
CA MET A 1 -17.67 5.70 -12.80
C MET A 1 -17.24 7.17 -12.77
N ASP A 2 -16.14 7.50 -12.08
CA ASP A 2 -15.55 8.85 -12.14
C ASP A 2 -14.81 9.00 -13.49
N PRO A 3 -15.10 10.01 -14.32
CA PRO A 3 -14.50 10.16 -15.64
C PRO A 3 -12.96 10.33 -15.60
N SER A 4 -12.40 10.65 -14.43
CA SER A 4 -10.96 10.82 -14.24
C SER A 4 -10.18 9.50 -14.07
N CYS A 5 -10.87 8.38 -13.83
CA CYS A 5 -10.25 7.05 -13.70
C CYS A 5 -10.72 6.12 -14.82
N SER A 6 -9.80 5.39 -15.43
CA SER A 6 -10.14 4.41 -16.47
C SER A 6 -9.43 3.09 -16.26
N PRO A 7 -9.92 2.01 -16.89
CA PRO A 7 -9.14 0.79 -17.04
C PRO A 7 -7.74 1.12 -17.59
N PRO A 8 -6.72 0.30 -17.27
CA PRO A 8 -5.38 0.52 -17.77
C PRO A 8 -5.41 0.50 -19.31
N SER A 9 -4.81 1.50 -19.95
CA SER A 9 -4.46 1.38 -21.36
C SER A 9 -3.41 0.27 -21.51
N SER A 10 -3.51 -0.54 -22.56
CA SER A 10 -2.60 -1.66 -22.86
C SER A 10 -1.12 -1.31 -22.60
N PRO A 11 -0.32 -2.26 -22.06
CA PRO A 11 0.87 -1.93 -21.28
C PRO A 11 2.01 -1.34 -22.11
N GLY A 12 2.41 -0.12 -21.76
CA GLY A 12 3.79 0.35 -21.85
C GLY A 12 4.43 0.21 -20.48
N ALA A 13 4.73 -1.02 -20.07
CA ALA A 13 5.43 -1.34 -18.82
C ALA A 13 6.86 -1.76 -19.15
N SER A 14 7.75 -0.79 -19.39
CA SER A 14 9.18 -1.06 -19.28
C SER A 14 9.59 -0.95 -17.82
N SER A 15 9.53 -2.07 -17.12
CA SER A 15 10.56 -2.43 -16.17
C SER A 15 10.50 -3.94 -16.05
N ASP A 16 11.46 -4.61 -16.71
CA ASP A 16 11.86 -5.95 -16.34
C ASP A 16 12.01 -5.99 -14.82
N GLY A 17 11.05 -6.63 -14.15
CA GLY A 17 11.13 -6.95 -12.74
C GLY A 17 12.09 -8.10 -12.51
N GLN A 18 13.34 -7.97 -12.97
CA GLN A 18 14.41 -8.75 -12.39
C GLN A 18 14.74 -8.09 -11.05
N ALA A 19 14.21 -8.67 -9.97
CA ALA A 19 14.79 -8.52 -8.66
C ALA A 19 16.20 -9.12 -8.72
N GLN A 20 17.17 -8.33 -9.16
CA GLN A 20 18.56 -8.65 -9.00
C GLN A 20 18.82 -8.66 -7.49
N LEU A 21 19.19 -9.81 -6.94
CA LEU A 21 19.66 -9.97 -5.57
C LEU A 21 21.21 -10.04 -5.58
N PRO A 22 21.95 -8.93 -5.77
CA PRO A 22 23.38 -8.94 -5.49
C PRO A 22 23.58 -8.73 -3.99
N GLY A 23 24.00 -9.78 -3.29
CA GLY A 23 24.43 -9.73 -1.89
C GLY A 23 23.28 -9.89 -0.91
N LEU A 24 23.08 -11.12 -0.42
CA LEU A 24 22.08 -11.47 0.58
C LEU A 24 22.43 -10.84 1.95
N HIS A 25 22.13 -9.56 2.12
CA HIS A 25 22.03 -8.96 3.45
C HIS A 25 20.68 -9.38 4.04
N ILE A 26 20.71 -10.44 4.84
CA ILE A 26 19.57 -10.83 5.66
C ILE A 26 19.41 -9.72 6.70
N ASP A 27 18.35 -8.93 6.54
CA ASP A 27 18.00 -7.90 7.51
C ASP A 27 17.79 -8.54 8.89
N LEU A 28 18.12 -7.82 9.96
CA LEU A 28 18.20 -8.35 11.33
C LEU A 28 16.89 -9.06 11.74
N HIS A 29 15.75 -8.56 11.25
CA HIS A 29 14.42 -9.10 11.49
C HIS A 29 14.17 -10.49 10.90
N LEU A 30 14.74 -10.80 9.73
CA LEU A 30 14.62 -12.12 9.11
C LEU A 30 15.43 -13.17 9.88
N ALA A 31 16.61 -12.78 10.39
CA ALA A 31 17.47 -13.65 11.18
C ALA A 31 16.79 -14.09 12.49
N ASP A 32 16.11 -13.17 13.17
CA ASP A 32 15.37 -13.44 14.41
C ASP A 32 14.14 -14.31 14.16
N TYR A 33 13.37 -14.03 13.11
CA TYR A 33 12.20 -14.84 12.74
C TYR A 33 12.59 -16.30 12.51
N PHE A 34 13.59 -16.56 11.66
CA PHE A 34 14.02 -17.94 11.41
C PHE A 34 14.64 -18.60 12.63
N SER A 35 15.44 -17.87 13.42
CA SER A 35 16.10 -18.45 14.60
C SER A 35 15.09 -18.82 15.68
N TYR A 36 14.17 -17.94 16.03
CA TYR A 36 13.35 -18.08 17.22
C TYR A 36 11.95 -18.62 16.93
N GLN A 37 11.36 -18.30 15.78
CA GLN A 37 10.01 -18.74 15.42
C GLN A 37 10.03 -20.04 14.63
N VAL A 38 10.91 -20.15 13.63
CA VAL A 38 10.96 -21.31 12.73
C VAL A 38 11.80 -22.45 13.31
N LEU A 39 12.98 -22.13 13.85
CA LEU A 39 13.92 -23.12 14.40
C LEU A 39 13.80 -23.32 15.91
N ASN A 40 12.96 -22.54 16.60
CA ASN A 40 12.75 -22.60 18.05
C ASN A 40 14.05 -22.56 18.87
N LYS A 41 14.99 -21.71 18.48
CA LYS A 41 16.22 -21.48 19.24
C LYS A 41 15.92 -20.55 20.42
N THR A 42 16.64 -20.73 21.52
CA THR A 42 16.43 -19.95 22.75
C THR A 42 17.61 -19.06 23.12
N SER A 43 18.74 -19.21 22.42
CA SER A 43 19.95 -18.42 22.60
C SER A 43 20.20 -17.47 21.43
N VAL A 44 20.67 -16.26 21.73
CA VAL A 44 21.04 -15.27 20.70
C VAL A 44 22.17 -15.80 19.82
N GLN A 45 21.95 -15.82 18.51
CA GLN A 45 22.94 -16.26 17.55
C GLN A 45 22.79 -15.53 16.22
N LYS A 46 23.91 -15.31 15.52
CA LYS A 46 23.87 -14.82 14.14
C LYS A 46 23.40 -15.93 13.22
N LEU A 47 22.37 -15.68 12.44
CA LEU A 47 21.95 -16.59 11.37
C LEU A 47 22.84 -16.35 10.15
N GLN A 48 23.63 -17.35 9.77
CA GLN A 48 24.34 -17.38 8.49
C GLN A 48 23.71 -18.47 7.64
N VAL A 49 23.14 -18.09 6.50
CA VAL A 49 22.52 -19.05 5.56
C VAL A 49 22.97 -18.73 4.15
N ASN A 50 23.16 -19.79 3.38
CA ASN A 50 23.26 -19.70 1.93
C ASN A 50 21.86 -19.77 1.31
N GLU A 51 21.76 -19.67 -0.01
CA GLU A 51 20.48 -19.69 -0.72
C GLU A 51 19.69 -20.98 -0.48
N ALA A 52 20.35 -22.14 -0.55
CA ALA A 52 19.69 -23.44 -0.34
C ALA A 52 19.09 -23.56 1.06
N GLU A 53 19.82 -23.11 2.08
CA GLU A 53 19.34 -23.11 3.46
C GLU A 53 18.22 -22.08 3.66
N LEU A 54 18.31 -20.90 3.04
CA LEU A 54 17.23 -19.92 3.08
C LEU A 54 15.94 -20.49 2.45
N GLN A 55 16.04 -21.14 1.30
CA GLN A 55 14.89 -21.79 0.64
C GLN A 55 14.28 -22.88 1.53
N ARG A 56 15.12 -23.71 2.16
CA ARG A 56 14.66 -24.71 3.12
C ARG A 56 13.92 -24.06 4.29
N LEU A 57 14.49 -23.01 4.89
CA LEU A 57 13.89 -22.32 6.03
C LEU A 57 12.56 -21.65 5.66
N VAL A 58 12.47 -21.04 4.48
CA VAL A 58 11.22 -20.49 3.93
C VAL A 58 10.18 -21.60 3.77
N ALA A 59 10.55 -22.76 3.22
CA ALA A 59 9.62 -23.88 3.06
C ALA A 59 9.10 -24.40 4.41
N ILE A 60 9.97 -24.48 5.43
CA ILE A 60 9.54 -24.84 6.79
C ILE A 60 8.58 -23.77 7.32
N ALA A 61 8.94 -22.50 7.24
CA ALA A 61 8.12 -21.38 7.73
C ALA A 61 6.74 -21.33 7.05
N ASP A 62 6.67 -21.60 5.75
CA ASP A 62 5.42 -21.63 4.99
C ASP A 62 4.48 -22.75 5.44
N VAL A 63 5.04 -23.91 5.79
CA VAL A 63 4.25 -25.07 6.26
C VAL A 63 3.85 -24.91 7.72
N THR A 64 4.75 -24.42 8.57
CA THR A 64 4.50 -24.31 10.00
C THR A 64 3.73 -23.05 10.38
N ASP A 65 3.83 -21.97 9.60
CA ASP A 65 3.23 -20.66 9.81
C ASP A 65 3.21 -20.26 11.31
N PRO A 66 4.38 -20.15 11.94
CA PRO A 66 4.46 -19.95 13.39
C PRO A 66 3.76 -18.65 13.76
N GLY A 67 2.75 -18.75 14.62
CA GLY A 67 1.92 -17.60 15.02
C GLY A 67 0.88 -17.17 13.98
N GLN A 68 0.67 -17.93 12.90
CA GLN A 68 -0.27 -17.62 11.82
C GLN A 68 -0.02 -16.24 11.19
N THR A 69 1.26 -15.88 11.05
CA THR A 69 1.70 -14.53 10.67
C THR A 69 1.72 -14.30 9.17
N ARG A 70 1.52 -15.34 8.35
CA ARG A 70 1.53 -15.23 6.88
C ARG A 70 0.51 -14.20 6.36
N ALA A 71 -0.66 -14.11 6.99
CA ALA A 71 -1.72 -13.14 6.69
C ALA A 71 -2.16 -13.10 5.20
N MET A 72 -2.04 -14.20 4.46
CA MET A 72 -2.35 -14.29 3.02
C MET A 72 -3.68 -14.98 2.69
N ASN A 73 -4.55 -15.28 3.67
CA ASN A 73 -5.81 -16.00 3.42
C ASN A 73 -6.77 -15.15 2.56
N PRO A 74 -7.11 -15.56 1.31
CA PRO A 74 -7.96 -14.76 0.44
C PRO A 74 -9.45 -14.84 0.83
N ASN A 75 -9.83 -15.75 1.72
CA ASN A 75 -11.20 -15.89 2.20
C ASN A 75 -11.58 -14.78 3.19
N LEU A 76 -11.97 -13.64 2.65
CA LEU A 76 -12.51 -12.52 3.41
C LEU A 76 -14.03 -12.61 3.61
N LYS A 77 -14.67 -13.74 3.28
CA LYS A 77 -16.13 -13.90 3.40
C LYS A 77 -16.62 -13.61 4.82
N PRO A 78 -15.99 -14.10 5.91
CA PRO A 78 -16.43 -13.78 7.26
C PRO A 78 -16.40 -12.27 7.54
N PHE A 79 -15.34 -11.57 7.12
CA PHE A 79 -15.21 -10.13 7.29
C PHE A 79 -16.30 -9.36 6.53
N PHE A 80 -16.49 -9.68 5.26
CA PHE A 80 -17.49 -9.05 4.41
C PHE A 80 -18.93 -9.36 4.82
N SER A 81 -19.21 -10.57 5.32
CA SER A 81 -20.55 -10.97 5.77
C SER A 81 -21.07 -10.15 6.95
N ARG A 82 -20.17 -9.52 7.71
CA ARG A 82 -20.50 -8.61 8.81
C ARG A 82 -20.48 -7.14 8.39
N GLY A 83 -20.50 -6.86 7.09
CA GLY A 83 -20.47 -5.49 6.55
C GLY A 83 -19.09 -4.85 6.46
N GLY A 84 -18.01 -5.61 6.73
CA GLY A 84 -16.64 -5.11 6.71
C GLY A 84 -16.24 -4.49 5.36
N LYS A 85 -15.50 -3.38 5.43
CA LYS A 85 -14.92 -2.67 4.28
C LYS A 85 -13.40 -2.64 4.41
N LEU A 86 -12.68 -3.03 3.36
CA LEU A 86 -11.22 -3.02 3.30
C LEU A 86 -10.75 -1.93 2.34
N LEU A 87 -10.02 -0.96 2.88
CA LEU A 87 -9.35 0.08 2.12
C LEU A 87 -7.84 -0.10 2.30
N GLN A 88 -7.17 -0.58 1.25
CA GLN A 88 -5.74 -0.87 1.25
C GLN A 88 -5.01 0.14 0.36
N TYR A 89 -3.76 0.44 0.71
CA TYR A 89 -2.85 1.18 -0.16
C TYR A 89 -1.45 0.56 -0.15
N HIS A 90 -0.68 0.83 -1.20
CA HIS A 90 0.75 0.50 -1.26
C HIS A 90 1.48 1.49 -2.17
N GLY A 91 2.68 1.92 -1.79
CA GLY A 91 3.51 2.78 -2.62
C GLY A 91 4.24 2.03 -3.74
N PHE A 92 4.19 2.53 -4.97
CA PHE A 92 4.96 1.93 -6.07
C PHE A 92 6.48 2.07 -5.92
N SER A 93 6.93 2.97 -5.04
CA SER A 93 8.35 3.24 -4.78
C SER A 93 8.79 2.73 -3.41
N ASP A 94 8.06 1.78 -2.82
CA ASP A 94 8.43 1.13 -1.56
C ASP A 94 9.70 0.28 -1.76
N PRO A 95 10.84 0.63 -1.12
CA PRO A 95 12.08 -0.13 -1.25
C PRO A 95 12.16 -1.34 -0.31
N LEU A 96 11.26 -1.44 0.68
CA LEU A 96 11.33 -2.44 1.75
C LEU A 96 10.36 -3.59 1.49
N ILE A 97 9.11 -3.29 1.13
CA ILE A 97 8.11 -4.30 0.81
C ILE A 97 7.75 -4.21 -0.68
N PRO A 98 7.91 -5.30 -1.46
CA PRO A 98 7.57 -5.27 -2.88
C PRO A 98 6.08 -4.94 -3.09
N SER A 99 5.81 -3.85 -3.79
CA SER A 99 4.44 -3.38 -4.08
C SER A 99 3.59 -4.41 -4.84
N GLY A 100 4.23 -5.27 -5.64
CA GLY A 100 3.59 -6.40 -6.31
C GLY A 100 2.89 -7.38 -5.36
N SER A 101 3.33 -7.49 -4.09
CA SER A 101 2.69 -8.34 -3.09
C SER A 101 1.23 -7.95 -2.81
N SER A 102 0.94 -6.65 -2.77
CA SER A 102 -0.43 -6.15 -2.51
C SER A 102 -1.33 -6.32 -3.72
N ILE A 103 -0.79 -6.15 -4.93
CA ILE A 103 -1.52 -6.48 -6.18
C ILE A 103 -1.82 -7.97 -6.21
N TRP A 104 -0.83 -8.82 -5.95
CA TRP A 104 -0.99 -10.27 -5.91
C TRP A 104 -2.09 -10.67 -4.92
N TYR A 105 -2.07 -10.16 -3.69
CA TYR A 105 -3.08 -10.47 -2.69
C TYR A 105 -4.49 -9.99 -3.10
N TYR A 106 -4.60 -8.78 -3.65
CA TYR A 106 -5.86 -8.26 -4.18
C TYR A 106 -6.45 -9.20 -5.24
N GLU A 107 -5.62 -9.70 -6.15
CA GLU A 107 -6.04 -10.66 -7.19
C GLU A 107 -6.34 -12.06 -6.62
N GLN A 108 -5.63 -12.52 -5.58
CA GLN A 108 -6.00 -13.77 -4.89
C GLN A 108 -7.39 -13.68 -4.24
N VAL A 109 -7.70 -12.56 -3.58
CA VAL A 109 -9.03 -12.31 -3.03
C VAL A 109 -10.07 -12.27 -4.15
N ARG A 110 -9.82 -11.54 -5.25
CA ARG A 110 -10.75 -11.52 -6.39
C ARG A 110 -10.99 -12.91 -6.97
N SER A 111 -9.93 -13.70 -7.17
CA SER A 111 -10.01 -15.08 -7.64
C SER A 111 -10.84 -15.97 -6.71
N TYR A 112 -10.65 -15.86 -5.39
CA TYR A 112 -11.46 -16.57 -4.39
C TYR A 112 -12.96 -16.25 -4.51
N PHE A 113 -13.30 -14.99 -4.81
CA PHE A 113 -14.67 -14.54 -5.08
C PHE A 113 -15.09 -14.70 -6.55
N LYS A 114 -14.46 -15.61 -7.32
CA LYS A 114 -14.78 -15.89 -8.73
C LYS A 114 -14.76 -14.64 -9.61
N ASN A 115 -13.82 -13.72 -9.35
CA ASN A 115 -13.66 -12.44 -10.03
C ASN A 115 -14.87 -11.49 -9.96
N ALA A 116 -15.71 -11.65 -8.92
CA ALA A 116 -16.81 -10.71 -8.65
C ALA A 116 -16.30 -9.27 -8.49
N ASP A 117 -17.17 -8.30 -8.79
CA ASP A 117 -16.92 -6.91 -8.42
C ASP A 117 -16.94 -6.78 -6.90
N LEU A 118 -15.79 -6.46 -6.31
CA LEU A 118 -15.62 -6.23 -4.88
C LEU A 118 -15.56 -4.73 -4.54
N SER A 119 -15.80 -3.83 -5.49
CA SER A 119 -15.61 -2.39 -5.31
C SER A 119 -16.50 -1.77 -4.21
N ASP A 120 -17.55 -2.47 -3.77
CA ASP A 120 -18.41 -2.09 -2.65
C ASP A 120 -17.86 -2.53 -1.27
N ARG A 121 -16.83 -3.39 -1.22
CA ARG A 121 -16.22 -3.89 0.03
C ARG A 121 -14.70 -3.92 0.09
N TYR A 122 -13.98 -3.92 -1.02
CA TYR A 122 -12.52 -3.96 -1.07
C TYR A 122 -11.98 -3.05 -2.18
N ARG A 123 -11.17 -2.06 -1.80
CA ARG A 123 -10.46 -1.17 -2.71
C ARG A 123 -8.97 -1.15 -2.37
N LEU A 124 -8.14 -1.33 -3.39
CA LEU A 124 -6.69 -1.16 -3.32
C LEU A 124 -6.30 0.12 -4.05
N PHE A 125 -5.51 0.99 -3.42
CA PHE A 125 -4.95 2.20 -4.02
C PHE A 125 -3.43 2.05 -4.15
N MET A 126 -2.94 1.90 -5.38
CA MET A 126 -1.50 1.90 -5.64
C MET A 126 -1.02 3.33 -5.85
N ILE A 127 -0.09 3.80 -5.02
CA ILE A 127 0.27 5.21 -4.89
C ILE A 127 1.61 5.48 -5.60
N PRO A 128 1.64 6.21 -6.73
CA PRO A 128 2.88 6.51 -7.45
C PRO A 128 3.80 7.42 -6.64
N GLY A 129 5.07 7.04 -6.50
CA GLY A 129 6.09 7.83 -5.81
C GLY A 129 5.99 7.83 -4.28
N LEU A 130 5.06 7.06 -3.70
CA LEU A 130 5.05 6.78 -2.26
C LEU A 130 6.12 5.72 -1.97
N ALA A 131 7.00 6.00 -1.00
CA ALA A 131 7.99 5.05 -0.49
C ALA A 131 7.37 4.16 0.62
N HIS A 132 8.20 3.57 1.48
CA HIS A 132 7.72 2.69 2.55
C HIS A 132 6.84 3.44 3.55
N CYS A 133 5.54 3.15 3.52
CA CYS A 133 4.47 3.80 4.29
C CYS A 133 4.28 5.32 4.07
N SER A 134 5.35 6.11 3.91
CA SER A 134 5.36 7.58 3.82
C SER A 134 6.39 8.08 2.81
N GLY A 135 6.34 9.39 2.54
CA GLY A 135 7.42 10.09 1.87
C GLY A 135 7.61 9.63 0.43
N GLY A 136 8.82 9.73 -0.06
CA GLY A 136 9.12 9.54 -1.48
C GLY A 136 8.76 10.75 -2.34
N PRO A 137 9.06 10.70 -3.64
CA PRO A 137 8.92 11.85 -4.55
C PRO A 137 7.45 12.16 -4.93
N GLY A 138 6.51 11.27 -4.62
CA GLY A 138 5.10 11.38 -5.00
C GLY A 138 4.24 12.20 -4.04
N ALA A 139 2.95 12.30 -4.36
CA ALA A 139 1.96 12.99 -3.53
C ALA A 139 1.56 12.15 -2.29
N SER A 140 2.53 11.82 -1.45
CA SER A 140 2.45 10.79 -0.41
C SER A 140 1.68 11.18 0.85
N SER A 141 1.18 12.42 0.94
CA SER A 141 0.32 12.87 2.03
C SER A 141 -1.15 12.84 1.61
N PHE A 142 -1.91 11.89 2.14
CA PHE A 142 -3.33 11.67 1.80
C PHE A 142 -4.14 11.16 3.01
N GLY A 143 -3.74 11.56 4.21
CA GLY A 143 -4.43 11.18 5.46
C GLY A 143 -4.46 9.68 5.70
N ARG A 144 -3.29 9.04 5.61
CA ARG A 144 -3.10 7.59 5.82
C ARG A 144 -3.00 7.26 7.33
N PRO A 145 -3.12 5.98 7.74
CA PRO A 145 -2.83 5.58 9.12
C PRO A 145 -1.46 6.07 9.59
N GLY A 146 -1.38 6.57 10.83
CA GLY A 146 -0.15 7.12 11.42
C GLY A 146 0.11 8.60 11.12
N GLN A 147 -0.92 9.34 10.69
CA GLN A 147 -0.82 10.79 10.58
C GLN A 147 -0.64 11.45 11.95
N SER A 148 0.16 12.52 12.01
CA SER A 148 0.41 13.29 13.22
C SER A 148 0.22 14.79 12.97
N SER A 149 -0.16 15.56 13.99
CA SER A 149 -0.29 17.02 13.86
C SER A 149 1.08 17.68 13.67
N VAL A 150 1.10 18.89 13.13
CA VAL A 150 2.34 19.69 13.00
C VAL A 150 3.04 19.89 14.36
N SER A 151 2.27 20.04 15.44
CA SER A 151 2.81 20.14 16.80
C SER A 151 3.51 18.87 17.30
N GLN A 152 3.29 17.72 16.66
CA GLN A 152 3.89 16.42 16.99
C GLN A 152 4.91 15.97 15.94
N GLY A 153 5.51 16.92 15.21
CA GLY A 153 6.51 16.63 14.18
C GLY A 153 5.94 16.43 12.78
N GLY A 154 4.62 16.29 12.63
CA GLY A 154 3.87 16.36 11.39
C GLY A 154 4.22 15.32 10.32
N ALA A 155 3.30 14.37 10.09
CA ALA A 155 3.45 13.38 9.03
C ALA A 155 2.11 13.04 8.37
N GLY A 156 2.13 12.88 7.04
CA GLY A 156 1.05 12.24 6.27
C GLY A 156 -0.29 13.00 6.21
N GLN A 157 -0.36 14.23 6.71
CA GLN A 157 -1.62 14.98 6.77
C GLN A 157 -2.15 15.28 5.38
N SER A 158 -3.44 15.04 5.17
CA SER A 158 -4.15 15.40 3.96
C SER A 158 -4.16 16.92 3.72
N LEU A 159 -4.24 17.34 2.45
CA LEU A 159 -4.40 18.76 2.10
C LEU A 159 -5.63 19.39 2.77
N ASN A 160 -6.76 18.68 2.75
CA ASN A 160 -8.00 19.06 3.40
C ASN A 160 -8.49 17.91 4.26
N PHE A 161 -9.02 18.18 5.45
CA PHE A 161 -9.54 17.15 6.35
C PHE A 161 -10.95 16.70 5.92
N THR A 162 -11.04 16.08 4.73
CA THR A 162 -12.29 15.57 4.15
C THR A 162 -12.08 14.17 3.55
N PRO A 163 -13.14 13.36 3.40
CA PRO A 163 -13.05 12.00 2.83
C PRO A 163 -12.46 11.90 1.41
N GLN A 164 -12.32 13.02 0.70
CA GLN A 164 -11.72 13.04 -0.63
C GLN A 164 -10.18 13.09 -0.59
N TYR A 165 -9.62 13.66 0.47
CA TYR A 165 -8.18 13.90 0.63
C TYR A 165 -7.55 13.08 1.76
N ASP A 166 -8.37 12.56 2.68
CA ASP A 166 -7.95 11.80 3.85
C ASP A 166 -8.52 10.38 3.78
N MET A 167 -7.64 9.39 3.70
CA MET A 167 -7.99 7.98 3.55
C MET A 167 -8.66 7.40 4.80
N ILE A 168 -8.30 7.86 6.01
CA ILE A 168 -8.98 7.44 7.23
C ILE A 168 -10.42 7.96 7.23
N LEU A 169 -10.62 9.24 6.90
CA LEU A 169 -11.97 9.81 6.77
C LEU A 169 -12.77 9.16 5.63
N ALA A 170 -12.11 8.77 4.55
CA ALA A 170 -12.72 8.00 3.47
C ALA A 170 -13.25 6.64 3.96
N ALA A 171 -12.46 5.93 4.78
CA ALA A 171 -12.87 4.67 5.37
C ALA A 171 -14.06 4.85 6.33
N ILE A 172 -14.02 5.87 7.19
CA ILE A 172 -15.13 6.22 8.10
C ILE A 172 -16.40 6.51 7.29
N ASN A 173 -16.30 7.37 6.29
CA ASN A 173 -17.43 7.75 5.44
C ASN A 173 -18.01 6.56 4.65
N TRP A 174 -17.15 5.61 4.25
CA TRP A 174 -17.59 4.38 3.59
C TRP A 174 -18.35 3.46 4.53
N VAL A 175 -17.85 3.25 5.74
CA VAL A 175 -18.48 2.38 6.75
C VAL A 175 -19.78 2.98 7.26
N GLU A 176 -19.78 4.25 7.63
CA GLU A 176 -20.90 4.89 8.33
C GLU A 176 -21.99 5.40 7.39
N LYS A 177 -21.63 5.82 6.17
CA LYS A 177 -22.57 6.45 5.22
C LYS A 177 -22.73 5.66 3.92
N GLY A 178 -22.04 4.53 3.78
CA GLY A 178 -22.09 3.71 2.56
C GLY A 178 -21.43 4.35 1.34
N VAL A 179 -20.67 5.44 1.52
CA VAL A 179 -20.07 6.19 0.41
C VAL A 179 -18.62 5.72 0.18
N ALA A 180 -18.46 4.76 -0.72
CA ALA A 180 -17.14 4.22 -1.06
C ALA A 180 -16.26 5.25 -1.81
N PRO A 181 -14.96 5.39 -1.44
CA PRO A 181 -14.09 6.38 -2.08
C PRO A 181 -13.77 5.97 -3.52
N LYS A 182 -14.29 6.74 -4.48
CA LYS A 182 -14.01 6.54 -5.92
C LYS A 182 -12.58 6.93 -6.29
N THR A 183 -12.04 7.90 -5.57
CA THR A 183 -10.69 8.44 -5.71
C THR A 183 -10.20 8.89 -4.34
N ILE A 184 -8.89 9.01 -4.20
CA ILE A 184 -8.24 9.69 -3.06
C ILE A 184 -7.27 10.72 -3.64
N ILE A 185 -7.26 11.94 -3.14
CA ILE A 185 -6.34 12.98 -3.59
C ILE A 185 -5.20 13.12 -2.58
N GLY A 186 -3.99 12.79 -3.02
CA GLY A 186 -2.78 13.07 -2.27
C GLY A 186 -2.16 14.41 -2.63
N VAL A 187 -1.31 14.90 -1.74
CA VAL A 187 -0.49 16.10 -1.92
C VAL A 187 0.98 15.80 -1.66
N LYS A 188 1.86 16.41 -2.46
CA LYS A 188 3.27 16.58 -2.13
C LYS A 188 3.42 17.99 -1.56
N TYR A 189 3.94 18.10 -0.34
CA TYR A 189 4.30 19.40 0.23
C TYR A 189 5.72 19.81 -0.18
N LYS A 190 5.95 21.11 -0.28
CA LYS A 190 7.30 21.64 -0.51
C LYS A 190 8.18 21.24 0.66
N ASN A 191 9.34 20.66 0.36
CA ASN A 191 10.29 20.15 1.37
C ASN A 191 9.64 19.20 2.41
N ASP A 192 8.56 18.50 2.01
CA ASP A 192 7.79 17.61 2.90
C ASP A 192 7.18 18.30 4.13
N ASP A 193 7.01 19.63 4.07
CA ASP A 193 6.47 20.43 5.16
C ASP A 193 5.15 21.10 4.76
N ILE A 194 4.06 20.70 5.41
CA ILE A 194 2.73 21.25 5.19
C ILE A 194 2.67 22.78 5.35
N ARG A 195 3.50 23.37 6.21
CA ARG A 195 3.58 24.82 6.44
C ARG A 195 4.10 25.58 5.23
N GLN A 196 4.82 24.89 4.34
CA GLN A 196 5.38 25.46 3.11
C GLN A 196 4.42 25.33 1.91
N GLY A 197 3.23 24.76 2.14
CA GLY A 197 2.17 24.63 1.15
C GLY A 197 2.40 23.50 0.15
N ALA A 198 1.36 23.24 -0.64
CA ALA A 198 1.38 22.18 -1.66
C ALA A 198 2.37 22.52 -2.79
N ALA A 199 3.22 21.56 -3.15
CA ALA A 199 3.99 21.57 -4.39
C ALA A 199 3.10 21.11 -5.56
N PHE A 200 2.40 19.99 -5.40
CA PHE A 200 1.40 19.50 -6.34
C PHE A 200 0.45 18.51 -5.66
N THR A 201 -0.70 18.26 -6.28
CA THR A 201 -1.64 17.20 -5.89
C THR A 201 -1.72 16.13 -6.96
N ARG A 202 -2.15 14.93 -6.57
CA ARG A 202 -2.41 13.83 -7.50
C ARG A 202 -3.64 13.05 -7.08
N LEU A 203 -4.49 12.74 -8.05
CA LEU A 203 -5.64 11.88 -7.88
C LEU A 203 -5.21 10.41 -8.02
N PHE A 204 -5.57 9.60 -7.03
CA PHE A 204 -5.36 8.16 -7.01
C PHE A 204 -6.65 7.44 -7.35
N CYS A 205 -6.56 6.50 -8.29
CA CYS A 205 -7.64 5.63 -8.68
C CYS A 205 -7.50 4.28 -7.96
N PRO A 206 -8.62 3.60 -7.64
CA PRO A 206 -8.57 2.25 -7.13
C PRO A 206 -8.06 1.32 -8.24
N TYR A 207 -7.07 0.50 -7.92
CA TYR A 207 -6.57 -0.56 -8.79
C TYR A 207 -7.73 -1.47 -9.26
N PRO A 208 -7.77 -1.91 -10.53
CA PRO A 208 -6.75 -1.72 -11.57
C PRO A 208 -6.85 -0.41 -12.36
N GLN A 209 -7.73 0.52 -11.97
CA GLN A 209 -7.90 1.77 -12.71
C GLN A 209 -6.68 2.68 -12.53
N ALA A 210 -6.40 3.47 -13.56
CA ALA A 210 -5.38 4.50 -13.55
C ALA A 210 -6.00 5.87 -13.88
N HIS A 211 -5.37 6.93 -13.39
CA HIS A 211 -5.81 8.29 -13.68
C HIS A 211 -5.58 8.65 -15.15
N ARG A 212 -6.62 9.13 -15.84
CA ARG A 212 -6.51 9.72 -17.19
C ARG A 212 -6.09 11.18 -17.07
N GLY A 213 -4.79 11.42 -16.90
CA GLY A 213 -4.22 12.75 -17.03
C GLY A 213 -3.41 12.87 -18.31
N ASN A 214 -3.83 13.73 -19.24
CA ASN A 214 -2.85 14.32 -20.18
C ASN A 214 -1.81 15.06 -19.33
N LEU A 215 -0.52 14.93 -19.66
CA LEU A 215 0.61 15.65 -19.05
C LEU A 215 0.56 17.19 -19.28
N SER A 216 -0.63 17.78 -19.36
CA SER A 216 -0.86 19.22 -19.36
C SER A 216 -1.11 19.65 -17.92
N THR A 217 -0.14 20.37 -17.38
CA THR A 217 -0.13 21.09 -16.12
C THR A 217 -1.38 21.97 -15.95
N ARG A 218 -2.49 21.42 -15.47
CA ARG A 218 -3.53 22.23 -14.85
C ARG A 218 -3.06 22.60 -13.44
N LYS A 219 -2.37 23.75 -13.36
CA LYS A 219 -2.39 24.58 -12.16
C LYS A 219 -3.88 24.76 -11.80
N HIS A 220 -4.38 24.05 -10.79
CA HIS A 220 -5.52 24.58 -10.06
C HIS A 220 -5.02 25.86 -9.43
N GLN A 221 -5.42 27.00 -10.01
CA GLN A 221 -5.33 28.30 -9.37
C GLN A 221 -6.00 28.16 -8.00
N LEU A 222 -5.18 28.14 -6.96
CA LEU A 222 -5.63 28.53 -5.64
C LEU A 222 -5.88 30.04 -5.74
N SER A 223 -7.15 30.41 -5.87
CA SER A 223 -7.59 31.79 -5.69
C SER A 223 -7.53 32.11 -4.21
N GLN A 224 -6.69 33.11 -3.90
CA GLN A 224 -6.63 34.02 -2.74
C GLN A 224 -7.19 33.54 -1.40
#